data_AF-A0A662H7J3-F1
#
_entry.id   AF-A0A662H7J3-F1
#
_cell.length_a   1.000
_cell.length_b   1.000
_cell.length_c   1.000
_cell.angle_alpha   90.00
_cell.angle_beta   90.00
_cell.angle_gamma   90.00
#
_symmetry.space_group_name_H-M   'P 1'
#
loop_
_entity.id
_entity.type
_entity.pdbx_description
1 polymer ?
#
loop_
_entity_poly.entity_id
_entity_poly.type
_entity_poly.pdbx_seq_one_letter_code
_entity_poly.pdbx_strand_id
1 'polypeptide(L)'
;MKWRRINLPENVYREIARVARSRGIAMWKVVVEMVSVYRAARRQPGKRPVSDKVAWYITKLTMSAGEFRGNPNDRNRKYFMRTIEQIESRLEVDLSELKSVVRSYDGSKQARKTLNDVVKLAIMKIIEKTG
;
A
#
# COMPACT_ATOMS: atom_id res chain seq x y z
N MET A 1 21.02 32.21 13.50
CA MET A 1 19.97 31.32 12.95
C MET A 1 18.61 31.84 13.41
N LYS A 2 17.61 32.02 12.53
CA LYS A 2 16.27 32.50 12.92
C LYS A 2 15.32 31.31 13.09
N TRP A 3 14.80 31.13 14.30
CA TRP A 3 13.84 30.06 14.62
C TRP A 3 12.40 30.48 14.35
N ARG A 4 11.56 29.52 13.98
CA ARG A 4 10.12 29.70 13.75
C ARG A 4 9.36 28.55 14.41
N ARG A 5 8.11 28.82 14.81
CA ARG A 5 7.19 27.81 15.33
C ARG A 5 6.31 27.30 14.19
N ILE A 6 6.03 26.00 14.21
CA ILE A 6 5.06 25.35 13.34
C ILE A 6 4.06 24.62 14.22
N ASN A 7 2.78 24.70 13.90
CA ASN A 7 1.75 23.89 14.55
C ASN A 7 1.66 22.56 13.80
N LEU A 8 1.71 21.47 14.53
CA LEU A 8 1.67 20.11 13.99
C LEU A 8 0.52 19.34 14.64
N PRO A 9 -0.20 18.48 13.89
CA PRO A 9 -1.04 17.47 14.50
C PRO A 9 -0.25 16.60 15.47
N GLU A 10 -0.88 16.19 16.57
CA GLU A 10 -0.24 15.45 17.66
C GLU A 10 0.46 14.16 17.17
N ASN A 11 -0.17 13.41 16.26
CA ASN A 11 0.40 12.20 15.68
C ASN A 11 1.69 12.48 14.88
N VAL A 12 1.74 13.59 14.14
CA VAL A 12 2.91 13.99 13.35
C VAL A 12 4.04 14.42 14.28
N TYR A 13 3.73 15.20 15.32
CA TYR A 13 4.69 15.60 16.35
C TYR A 13 5.32 14.38 17.02
N ARG A 14 4.49 13.42 17.46
CA ARG A 14 4.96 12.18 18.12
C ARG A 14 5.89 11.38 17.23
N GLU A 15 5.59 11.29 15.94
CA GLU A 15 6.41 10.55 14.99
C GLU A 15 7.77 11.21 14.77
N ILE A 16 7.81 12.52 14.58
CA ILE A 16 9.06 13.27 14.47
C ILE A 16 9.88 13.13 15.76
N ALA A 17 9.23 13.22 16.92
CA ALA A 17 9.89 13.10 18.22
C ALA A 17 10.45 11.68 18.44
N ARG A 18 9.72 10.64 18.02
CA ARG A 18 10.16 9.24 18.07
C ARG A 18 11.45 9.04 17.27
N VAL A 19 11.47 9.49 16.01
CA VAL A 19 12.63 9.37 15.11
C VAL A 19 13.81 10.20 15.62
N ALA A 20 13.55 11.41 16.13
CA ALA A 20 14.57 12.27 16.71
C ALA A 20 15.25 11.60 17.92
N ARG A 21 14.45 11.04 18.84
CA ARG A 21 14.95 10.31 20.02
C ARG A 21 15.75 9.08 19.64
N SER A 22 15.24 8.24 18.73
CA SER A 22 15.94 7.01 18.33
C SER A 22 17.28 7.27 17.65
N ARG A 23 17.45 8.43 17.02
CA ARG A 23 18.69 8.82 16.32
C ARG A 23 19.59 9.77 17.12
N GLY A 24 19.16 10.21 18.30
CA GLY A 24 19.90 11.19 19.10
C GLY A 24 20.09 12.54 18.40
N ILE A 25 19.14 12.97 17.58
CA ILE A 25 19.21 14.23 16.83
C ILE A 25 18.06 15.17 17.18
N ALA A 26 18.25 16.47 16.93
CA ALA A 26 17.18 17.45 17.11
C ALA A 26 16.03 17.24 16.11
N MET A 27 14.78 17.44 16.56
CA MET A 27 13.58 17.25 15.74
C MET A 27 13.59 18.04 14.42
N TRP A 28 14.17 19.24 14.41
CA TRP A 28 14.25 20.04 13.18
C TRP A 28 15.14 19.37 12.11
N LYS A 29 16.16 18.59 12.49
CA LYS A 29 17.00 17.84 11.54
C LYS A 29 16.19 16.74 10.84
N VAL A 30 15.30 16.07 11.58
CA VAL A 30 14.34 15.12 11.02
C VAL A 30 13.43 15.80 9.99
N VAL A 31 12.89 16.99 10.32
CA VAL A 31 12.05 17.76 9.40
C VAL A 31 12.81 18.16 8.13
N VAL A 32 14.07 18.60 8.24
CA VAL A 32 14.92 18.93 7.08
C VAL A 32 15.14 17.71 6.18
N GLU A 33 15.39 16.54 6.77
CA GLU A 33 15.56 15.29 6.02
C GLU A 33 14.27 14.90 5.30
N MET A 34 13.12 14.95 5.99
CA MET A 34 11.81 14.67 5.39
C MET A 34 11.50 15.60 4.22
N VAL A 35 11.76 16.91 4.37
CA VAL A 35 11.58 17.88 3.28
C VAL A 35 12.53 17.60 2.11
N SER A 36 13.76 17.16 2.39
CA SER A 36 14.76 16.83 1.37
C SER A 36 14.34 15.58 0.57
N VAL A 37 13.89 14.53 1.26
CA VAL A 37 13.33 13.33 0.64
C VAL A 37 12.09 13.67 -0.19
N TYR A 38 11.18 14.46 0.36
CA TYR A 38 9.99 14.91 -0.35
C TYR A 38 10.34 15.68 -1.63
N ARG A 39 11.32 16.59 -1.57
CA ARG A 39 11.82 17.33 -2.73
C ARG A 39 12.52 16.41 -3.73
N ALA A 40 13.32 15.45 -3.29
CA ALA A 40 13.99 14.48 -4.16
C ALA A 40 12.98 13.60 -4.91
N ALA A 41 11.94 13.11 -4.21
CA ALA A 41 10.85 12.34 -4.81
C ALA A 41 10.04 13.16 -5.83
N ARG A 42 9.89 14.47 -5.61
CA ARG A 42 9.17 15.37 -6.54
C ARG A 42 10.02 15.93 -7.69
N ARG A 43 11.35 15.98 -7.54
CA ARG A 43 12.26 16.47 -8.60
C ARG A 43 12.34 15.54 -9.81
N GLN A 44 11.84 14.30 -9.72
CA GLN A 44 11.66 13.43 -10.89
C GLN A 44 10.17 13.33 -11.22
N PRO A 45 9.65 14.16 -12.15
CA PRO A 45 8.32 13.93 -12.71
C PRO A 45 8.23 12.47 -13.21
N GLY A 46 7.37 11.67 -12.60
CA GLY A 46 7.14 10.28 -13.01
C GLY A 46 7.86 9.17 -12.22
N LYS A 47 8.82 9.46 -11.33
CA LYS A 47 9.44 8.42 -10.47
C LYS A 47 8.95 8.53 -9.02
N ARG A 48 7.74 8.03 -8.77
CA ARG A 48 7.31 7.68 -7.41
C ARG A 48 8.26 6.62 -6.85
N PRO A 49 8.64 6.66 -5.56
CA PRO A 49 9.36 5.57 -4.93
C PRO A 49 8.66 4.24 -5.23
N VAL A 50 9.43 3.17 -5.47
CA VAL A 50 8.87 1.85 -5.75
C VAL A 50 7.93 1.41 -4.62
N SER A 51 8.27 1.74 -3.38
CA SER A 51 7.43 1.53 -2.19
C SER A 51 6.09 2.25 -2.24
N ASP A 52 6.01 3.48 -2.75
CA ASP A 52 4.76 4.24 -2.91
C ASP A 52 3.87 3.59 -3.98
N LYS A 53 4.47 3.19 -5.11
CA LYS A 53 3.77 2.45 -6.18
C LYS A 53 3.22 1.13 -5.64
N VAL A 54 4.03 0.37 -4.92
CA VAL A 54 3.65 -0.91 -4.32
C VAL A 54 2.52 -0.72 -3.29
N ALA A 55 2.66 0.23 -2.36
CA ALA A 55 1.65 0.53 -1.36
C ALA A 55 0.28 0.90 -1.98
N TRP A 56 0.29 1.67 -3.07
CA TRP A 56 -0.91 2.01 -3.82
C TRP A 56 -1.64 0.77 -4.37
N TYR A 57 -0.90 -0.16 -4.96
CA TYR A 57 -1.49 -1.38 -5.52
C TYR A 57 -1.94 -2.38 -4.47
N ILE A 58 -1.24 -2.48 -3.32
CA ILE A 58 -1.73 -3.24 -2.16
C ILE A 58 -3.06 -2.65 -1.68
N THR A 59 -3.14 -1.34 -1.54
CA THR A 59 -4.37 -0.65 -1.09
C THR A 59 -5.54 -0.92 -2.04
N LYS A 60 -5.32 -0.81 -3.36
CA LYS A 60 -6.33 -1.16 -4.36
C LYS A 60 -6.80 -2.61 -4.24
N LEU A 61 -5.85 -3.53 -4.11
CA LEU A 61 -6.14 -4.95 -3.99
C LEU A 61 -7.03 -5.21 -2.78
N THR A 62 -6.66 -4.70 -1.60
CA THR A 62 -7.38 -4.96 -0.35
C THR A 62 -8.78 -4.33 -0.34
N MET A 63 -8.92 -3.11 -0.87
CA MET A 63 -10.23 -2.45 -0.99
C MET A 63 -11.17 -3.25 -1.90
N SER A 64 -10.71 -3.63 -3.09
CA SER A 64 -11.53 -4.37 -4.04
C SER A 64 -11.82 -5.80 -3.56
N ALA A 65 -10.86 -6.46 -2.91
CA ALA A 65 -11.06 -7.75 -2.26
C ALA A 65 -12.11 -7.68 -1.15
N GLY A 66 -12.06 -6.63 -0.31
CA GLY A 66 -13.02 -6.43 0.78
C GLY A 66 -14.44 -6.23 0.28
N GLU A 67 -14.63 -5.41 -0.74
CA GLU A 67 -15.93 -5.17 -1.38
C GLU A 67 -16.49 -6.46 -2.01
N PHE A 68 -15.68 -7.19 -2.77
CA PHE A 68 -16.07 -8.48 -3.36
C PHE A 68 -16.39 -9.55 -2.30
N ARG A 69 -15.55 -9.67 -1.27
CA ARG A 69 -15.74 -10.63 -0.17
C ARG A 69 -17.03 -10.36 0.60
N GLY A 70 -17.33 -9.08 0.85
CA GLY A 70 -18.52 -8.64 1.58
C GLY A 70 -19.81 -8.81 0.78
N ASN A 71 -19.75 -8.57 -0.53
CA ASN A 71 -20.89 -8.64 -1.44
C ASN A 71 -20.49 -9.32 -2.77
N PRO A 72 -20.49 -10.66 -2.83
CA PRO A 72 -20.08 -11.40 -4.01
C PRO A 72 -21.17 -11.43 -5.08
N ASN A 73 -21.16 -10.41 -5.93
CA ASN A 73 -21.95 -10.35 -7.14
C ASN A 73 -21.04 -10.20 -8.37
N ASP A 74 -21.59 -10.39 -9.56
CA ASP A 74 -20.83 -10.39 -10.81
C ASP A 74 -20.12 -9.06 -11.08
N ARG A 75 -20.74 -7.95 -10.69
CA ARG A 75 -20.15 -6.62 -10.82
C ARG A 75 -18.88 -6.50 -9.98
N ASN A 76 -18.96 -6.87 -8.70
CA ASN A 76 -17.82 -6.82 -7.78
C ASN A 76 -16.74 -7.82 -8.17
N ARG A 77 -17.13 -9.01 -8.65
CA ARG A 77 -16.18 -10.00 -9.21
C ARG A 77 -15.40 -9.41 -10.39
N LYS A 78 -16.10 -8.78 -11.34
CA LYS A 78 -15.50 -8.15 -12.53
C LYS A 78 -14.56 -7.00 -12.15
N TYR A 79 -14.93 -6.16 -11.19
CA TYR A 79 -14.06 -5.09 -10.70
C TYR A 79 -12.81 -5.61 -9.99
N PHE A 80 -12.95 -6.69 -9.21
CA PHE A 80 -11.81 -7.27 -8.55
C PHE A 80 -10.85 -7.96 -9.53
N MET A 81 -11.38 -8.71 -10.50
CA MET A 81 -10.59 -9.28 -11.59
C MET A 81 -9.79 -8.23 -12.38
N ARG A 82 -10.43 -7.11 -12.75
CA ARG A 82 -9.75 -5.98 -13.41
C ARG A 82 -8.64 -5.37 -12.55
N THR A 83 -8.86 -5.29 -11.24
CA THR A 83 -7.85 -4.80 -10.30
C THR A 83 -6.65 -5.74 -10.28
N ILE A 84 -6.88 -7.05 -10.25
CA ILE A 84 -5.83 -8.07 -10.30
C ILE A 84 -5.03 -7.95 -11.61
N GLU A 85 -5.69 -7.88 -12.76
CA GLU A 85 -5.04 -7.72 -14.08
C GLU A 85 -4.22 -6.43 -14.17
N GLN A 86 -4.73 -5.34 -13.59
CA GLN A 86 -3.99 -4.08 -13.49
C GLN A 86 -2.72 -4.25 -12.65
N ILE A 87 -2.79 -4.98 -11.53
CA ILE A 87 -1.63 -5.22 -10.68
C ILE A 87 -0.60 -6.09 -11.41
N GLU A 88 -1.02 -7.19 -12.04
CA GLU A 88 -0.13 -8.08 -12.80
C GLU A 88 0.62 -7.30 -13.89
N SER A 89 -0.08 -6.48 -14.67
CA SER A 89 0.54 -5.68 -15.75
C SER A 89 1.42 -4.55 -15.25
N ARG A 90 1.09 -3.92 -14.12
CA ARG A 90 1.80 -2.73 -13.63
C ARG A 90 2.98 -3.06 -12.74
N LEU A 91 2.92 -4.20 -12.07
CA LEU A 91 3.94 -4.68 -11.14
C LEU A 91 4.65 -5.93 -11.63
N GLU A 92 4.27 -6.54 -12.76
CA GLU A 92 4.93 -7.73 -13.30
C GLU A 92 5.02 -8.86 -12.27
N VAL A 93 3.87 -9.19 -11.68
CA VAL A 93 3.67 -10.27 -10.70
C VAL A 93 2.64 -11.26 -11.22
N ASP A 94 2.81 -12.54 -10.92
CA ASP A 94 1.81 -13.56 -11.25
C ASP A 94 0.78 -13.74 -10.11
N LEU A 95 -0.48 -13.45 -10.42
CA LEU A 95 -1.63 -13.58 -9.53
C LEU A 95 -2.67 -14.58 -10.08
N SER A 96 -2.23 -15.54 -10.91
CA SER A 96 -3.04 -16.64 -11.45
C SER A 96 -3.88 -17.38 -10.40
N GLU A 97 -3.27 -17.73 -9.27
CA GLU A 97 -3.94 -18.40 -8.14
C GLU A 97 -5.09 -17.57 -7.57
N LEU A 98 -4.87 -16.26 -7.37
CA LEU A 98 -5.90 -15.34 -6.89
C LEU A 98 -7.07 -15.26 -7.87
N LYS A 99 -6.78 -15.18 -9.19
CA LYS A 99 -7.82 -15.20 -10.23
C LYS A 99 -8.64 -16.49 -10.18
N SER A 100 -8.00 -17.63 -9.95
CA SER A 100 -8.68 -18.92 -9.82
C SER A 100 -9.68 -18.93 -8.66
N VAL A 101 -9.22 -18.51 -7.46
CA VAL A 101 -10.08 -18.43 -6.27
C VAL A 101 -11.21 -17.41 -6.45
N VAL A 102 -10.94 -16.26 -7.08
CA VAL A 102 -11.98 -15.27 -7.37
C VAL A 102 -13.05 -15.81 -8.32
N ARG A 103 -12.72 -16.70 -9.26
CA ARG A 103 -13.71 -17.30 -10.15
C ARG A 103 -14.61 -18.31 -9.43
N SER A 104 -14.06 -19.11 -8.54
CA SER A 104 -14.81 -20.14 -7.79
C SER A 104 -15.44 -19.65 -6.49
N TYR A 105 -15.19 -18.40 -6.09
CA TYR A 105 -15.71 -17.85 -4.85
C TYR A 105 -17.24 -17.79 -4.81
N ASP A 106 -17.82 -18.46 -3.81
CA ASP A 106 -19.25 -18.63 -3.57
C ASP A 106 -19.75 -17.90 -2.30
N GLY A 107 -18.87 -17.24 -1.56
CA GLY A 107 -19.21 -16.54 -0.32
C GLY A 107 -19.35 -17.40 0.93
N SER A 108 -19.16 -18.73 0.82
CA SER A 108 -19.17 -19.67 1.95
C SER A 108 -18.06 -19.34 2.96
N LYS A 109 -18.19 -19.85 4.19
CA LYS A 109 -17.19 -19.64 5.24
C LYS A 109 -15.80 -20.14 4.83
N GLN A 110 -15.76 -21.30 4.16
CA GLN A 110 -14.52 -21.88 3.68
C GLN A 110 -13.93 -21.05 2.54
N ALA A 111 -14.73 -20.66 1.53
CA ALA A 111 -14.26 -19.81 0.44
C ALA A 111 -13.78 -18.44 0.94
N ARG A 112 -14.42 -17.86 1.96
CA ARG A 112 -13.96 -16.62 2.63
C ARG A 112 -12.56 -16.77 3.23
N LYS A 113 -12.29 -17.90 3.88
CA LYS A 113 -10.97 -18.18 4.44
C LYS A 113 -9.93 -18.31 3.32
N THR A 114 -10.21 -19.16 2.33
CA THR A 114 -9.31 -19.36 1.18
C THR A 114 -9.03 -18.06 0.43
N LEU A 115 -10.05 -17.23 0.19
CA LEU A 115 -9.88 -15.92 -0.45
C LEU A 115 -8.95 -15.01 0.38
N ASN A 116 -9.13 -14.94 1.69
CA ASN A 116 -8.26 -14.14 2.56
C ASN A 116 -6.80 -14.63 2.51
N ASP A 117 -6.59 -15.93 2.56
CA ASP A 117 -5.25 -16.54 2.52
C ASP A 117 -4.54 -16.20 1.20
N VAL A 118 -5.24 -16.35 0.07
CA VAL A 118 -4.65 -16.06 -1.25
C VAL A 118 -4.48 -14.56 -1.50
N VAL A 119 -5.36 -13.70 -0.96
CA VAL A 119 -5.14 -12.24 -0.97
C VAL A 119 -3.89 -11.88 -0.16
N LYS A 120 -3.67 -12.51 1.00
CA LYS A 120 -2.46 -12.31 1.80
C LYS A 120 -1.21 -12.73 1.01
N LEU A 121 -1.23 -13.90 0.35
CA LEU A 121 -0.13 -14.35 -0.51
C LEU A 121 0.14 -13.38 -1.66
N ALA A 122 -0.91 -12.86 -2.31
CA ALA A 122 -0.78 -11.84 -3.35
C ALA A 122 -0.11 -10.56 -2.81
N ILE A 123 -0.46 -10.12 -1.61
CA ILE A 123 0.20 -8.97 -0.96
C ILE A 123 1.69 -9.25 -0.74
N MET A 124 2.06 -10.43 -0.27
CA MET A 124 3.47 -10.80 -0.08
C MET A 124 4.26 -10.73 -1.39
N LYS A 125 3.73 -11.31 -2.48
CA LYS A 125 4.33 -11.23 -3.82
C LYS A 125 4.50 -9.78 -4.31
N ILE A 126 3.53 -8.92 -4.00
CA ILE A 126 3.59 -7.50 -4.36
C ILE A 126 4.64 -6.74 -3.52
N ILE A 127 4.78 -7.06 -2.23
CA ILE A 127 5.79 -6.47 -1.35
C ILE A 127 7.21 -6.82 -1.81
N GLU A 128 7.44 -8.04 -2.27
CA GLU A 128 8.74 -8.48 -2.80
C GLU A 128 9.28 -7.60 -3.93
N LYS A 129 8.42 -6.83 -4.63
CA LYS A 129 8.85 -5.84 -5.63
C LYS A 129 9.50 -4.57 -5.04
N THR A 130 9.56 -4.42 -3.73
CA THR A 130 10.22 -3.28 -3.06
C THR A 130 11.70 -3.47 -2.79
N GLY A 131 12.19 -4.72 -2.82
CA GLY A 131 13.62 -5.08 -2.71
C GLY A 131 14.21 -5.44 -4.06
#